data_AF-A0A1N6I1J0-F1
#
_entry.id   AF-A0A1N6I1J0-F1
#
_cell.length_a   1.000
_cell.length_b   1.000
_cell.length_c   1.000
_cell.angle_alpha   90.00
_cell.angle_beta   90.00
_cell.angle_gamma   90.00
#
_symmetry.space_group_name_H-M   'P 1'
#
loop_
_entity.id
_entity.type
_entity.pdbx_description
1 polymer ?
#
loop_
_entity_poly.entity_id
_entity_poly.type
_entity_poly.pdbx_seq_one_letter_code
_entity_poly.pdbx_strand_id
1 'polypeptide(L)'
;MLTKALMKKAMQGETDPKQLEFYVTVEYYSHKKHATDNVDINNLFPPIKHGVPVKPGGVPKAKGSPAASKPASKKEERGILENVRDWWKDFDFWDWGESSGTIKKDKPPTVQKPDGRSPAIVKGEKPTSTCICKEQYKDLIWGGKVSCEFRKKVVKMSQTLGLPQQNLEGANWLMAVMALETGRSFDPTIGTFKSNQDDNRKGGYVGLIQFGRDASIDLGVKRSALIKMTAEKQLDYVEKHFLQKRFRGKLNTKTDLYLAVNYPNACGRGTEKNYVVYDSTKAAYDDNPMFKRESNEYYIDKRGKKQYYEGRAGKSYVWEFEEAINDYYNEGKAVKTTTFTCQNVQASTATAKDLVTYHIYSDGKIEKHIPKIIKEENKKKYKYIYHDKEGSFHEMGTYNIIPTQMVGGKTGTMVNLINFDKVNKTYKKGVYQYTFNVDSPRKYVNEKTLASLFGAMLEVNYNDISCNGFSHSDGSSRPSVSHINGKNGDFKYLRKDKRLMFGDGTSLDISANPGMLDDVRQNKWNSALYKFGWKSMLGWSYKRNGKVHYLNHLPKNTKNHHHHLHLQGYNPNYKEIKE
;
A
#
# COMPACT_ATOMS: atom_id res chain seq x y z
N MET A 1 -1.74 16.48 5.39
CA MET A 1 -1.32 17.44 4.34
C MET A 1 -1.30 18.83 4.95
N LEU A 2 -0.11 19.40 5.16
CA LEU A 2 0.03 20.80 5.60
C LEU A 2 -0.24 21.74 4.42
N THR A 3 -1.03 22.79 4.63
CA THR A 3 -1.46 23.73 3.59
C THR A 3 -0.32 24.66 3.17
N LYS A 4 -0.29 25.07 1.89
CA LYS A 4 0.71 25.97 1.27
C LYS A 4 0.97 27.28 2.05
N ALA A 5 0.02 27.70 2.90
CA ALA A 5 0.17 28.86 3.78
C ALA A 5 1.23 28.67 4.89
N LEU A 6 1.39 27.45 5.42
CA LEU A 6 2.37 27.13 6.45
C LEU A 6 3.80 27.07 5.89
N MET A 7 3.96 26.63 4.64
CA MET A 7 5.26 26.65 3.95
C MET A 7 5.71 28.08 3.61
N LYS A 8 4.78 28.97 3.25
CA LYS A 8 5.09 30.37 2.93
C LYS A 8 5.55 31.17 4.16
N LYS A 9 5.03 30.86 5.35
CA LYS A 9 5.48 31.45 6.62
C LYS A 9 6.85 30.95 7.09
N ALA A 10 7.20 29.69 6.80
CA ALA A 10 8.54 29.16 7.12
C ALA A 10 9.65 29.75 6.22
N MET A 11 9.31 30.28 5.04
CA MET A 11 10.26 30.84 4.08
C MET A 11 10.68 32.30 4.37
N GLN A 12 10.00 33.02 5.28
CA GLN A 12 10.24 34.45 5.52
C GLN A 12 11.17 34.77 6.71
N GLY A 13 11.80 33.76 7.31
CA GLY A 13 13.06 33.87 8.07
C GLY A 13 13.12 34.91 9.20
N GLU A 14 12.97 34.46 10.45
CA GLU A 14 13.45 35.07 11.71
C GLU A 14 13.26 33.96 12.78
N THR A 15 14.18 33.55 13.67
CA THR A 15 15.48 34.03 14.15
C THR A 15 16.24 32.82 14.80
N ASP A 16 17.57 32.73 14.63
CA ASP A 16 18.59 31.75 15.15
C ASP A 16 18.44 30.21 14.83
N PRO A 17 19.29 29.63 13.94
CA PRO A 17 19.21 28.23 13.50
C PRO A 17 19.87 27.18 14.44
N LYS A 18 20.22 27.50 15.69
CA LYS A 18 20.92 26.56 16.59
C LYS A 18 20.03 25.63 17.42
N GLN A 19 18.74 25.92 17.61
CA GLN A 19 17.82 25.08 18.39
C GLN A 19 16.41 25.11 17.77
N LEU A 20 15.74 23.95 17.71
CA LEU A 20 14.35 23.81 17.27
C LEU A 20 13.57 23.21 18.44
N GLU A 21 12.65 23.96 19.03
CA GLU A 21 11.67 23.44 19.98
C GLU A 21 10.47 22.84 19.25
N PHE A 22 10.02 21.69 19.71
CA PHE A 22 8.77 21.09 19.29
C PHE A 22 8.09 20.42 20.50
N TYR A 23 6.76 20.49 20.53
CA TYR A 23 5.93 19.90 21.57
C TYR A 23 5.43 18.53 21.08
N VAL A 24 5.49 17.52 21.94
CA VAL A 24 4.96 16.18 21.68
C VAL A 24 3.92 15.88 22.74
N THR A 25 2.76 15.40 22.33
CA THR A 25 1.69 14.97 23.22
C THR A 25 1.39 13.50 23.04
N VAL A 26 1.25 12.82 24.18
CA VAL A 26 1.00 11.38 24.29
C VAL A 26 -0.26 11.22 25.12
N GLU A 27 -1.24 10.50 24.59
CA GLU A 27 -2.51 10.20 25.27
C GLU A 27 -2.39 8.85 25.99
N TYR A 28 -2.65 8.83 27.30
CA TYR A 28 -2.82 7.60 28.08
C TYR A 28 -4.30 7.35 28.37
N TYR A 29 -4.81 6.20 27.97
CA TYR A 29 -6.18 5.79 28.29
C TYR A 29 -6.25 5.26 29.73
N SER A 30 -6.87 6.01 30.64
CA SER A 30 -7.04 5.67 32.06
C SER A 30 -7.98 4.49 32.34
N HIS A 31 -8.66 3.95 31.31
CA HIS A 31 -9.78 3.01 31.50
C HIS A 31 -9.63 1.61 30.88
N LYS A 32 -8.43 1.20 30.45
CA LYS A 32 -8.15 -0.22 30.15
C LYS A 32 -7.40 -0.88 31.29
N LYS A 33 -8.13 -1.50 32.22
CA LYS A 33 -7.56 -2.46 33.17
C LYS A 33 -7.60 -3.84 32.53
N HIS A 34 -6.45 -4.53 32.51
CA HIS A 34 -6.39 -5.95 32.19
C HIS A 34 -6.42 -6.73 33.50
N ALA A 35 -7.27 -7.76 33.58
CA ALA A 35 -7.23 -8.71 34.68
C ALA A 35 -5.92 -9.50 34.58
N THR A 36 -5.15 -9.54 35.67
CA THR A 36 -4.03 -10.46 35.83
C THR A 36 -4.46 -11.56 36.79
N ASP A 37 -4.15 -12.80 36.47
CA ASP A 37 -4.30 -13.90 37.42
C ASP A 37 -3.37 -13.64 38.61
N ASN A 38 -3.95 -13.62 39.81
CA ASN A 38 -3.22 -13.46 41.07
C ASN A 38 -2.18 -14.58 41.20
N VAL A 39 -0.91 -14.25 40.95
CA VAL A 39 0.23 -15.06 41.36
C VAL A 39 0.97 -14.23 42.40
N ASP A 40 0.96 -14.69 43.65
CA ASP A 40 1.78 -14.10 44.71
C ASP A 40 3.25 -14.20 44.31
N ILE A 41 3.88 -13.04 44.11
CA ILE A 41 5.32 -12.93 43.94
C ILE A 41 5.85 -12.16 45.14
N ASN A 42 6.67 -12.82 45.96
CA ASN A 42 7.37 -12.17 47.07
C ASN A 42 8.23 -11.00 46.56
N ASN A 43 7.93 -9.81 47.05
CA ASN A 43 8.55 -8.57 46.64
C ASN A 43 9.92 -8.39 47.33
N LEU A 44 11.00 -8.29 46.56
CA LEU A 44 12.38 -8.25 47.07
C LEU A 44 12.91 -6.84 47.39
N PHE A 45 12.05 -5.82 47.44
CA PHE A 45 12.46 -4.46 47.84
C PHE A 45 11.41 -3.75 48.71
N PRO A 46 11.82 -3.05 49.78
CA PRO A 46 10.90 -2.38 50.70
C PRO A 46 10.24 -1.12 50.08
N PRO A 47 9.04 -0.72 50.53
CA PRO A 47 8.29 0.39 49.95
C PRO A 47 8.97 1.74 50.22
N ILE A 48 9.13 2.53 49.16
CA ILE A 48 9.61 3.91 49.21
C ILE A 48 8.45 4.81 49.68
N LYS A 49 8.66 5.57 50.76
CA LYS A 49 7.72 6.57 51.27
C LYS A 49 7.60 7.75 50.30
N HIS A 50 6.36 8.10 49.94
CA HIS A 50 6.06 9.27 49.11
C HIS A 50 6.46 10.58 49.81
N GLY A 51 7.36 11.35 49.19
CA GLY A 51 7.55 12.78 49.47
C GLY A 51 6.62 13.62 48.58
N VAL A 52 6.06 14.69 49.15
CA VAL A 52 5.15 15.65 48.49
C VAL A 52 5.85 16.31 47.28
N PRO A 53 5.17 16.49 46.12
CA PRO A 53 5.79 17.15 44.97
C PRO A 53 5.95 18.66 45.20
N VAL A 54 7.14 19.18 44.89
CA VAL A 54 7.46 20.61 44.89
C VAL A 54 6.86 21.28 43.63
N LYS A 55 6.23 22.47 43.82
CA LYS A 55 5.68 23.31 42.74
C LYS A 55 6.76 23.77 41.75
N PRO A 56 6.55 23.67 40.42
CA PRO A 56 7.36 24.41 39.46
C PRO A 56 6.91 25.88 39.43
N GLY A 57 7.85 26.82 39.60
CA GLY A 57 7.62 28.26 39.42
C GLY A 57 7.37 28.61 37.95
N GLY A 58 6.49 29.58 37.70
CA GLY A 58 6.15 30.04 36.35
C GLY A 58 7.35 30.62 35.60
N VAL A 59 7.49 30.26 34.33
CA VAL A 59 8.60 30.67 33.45
C VAL A 59 8.39 32.12 32.98
N PRO A 60 9.40 33.01 33.03
CA PRO A 60 9.29 34.38 32.52
C PRO A 60 9.09 34.41 31.00
N LYS A 61 8.16 35.22 30.50
CA LYS A 61 7.94 35.42 29.06
C LYS A 61 9.04 36.30 28.47
N ALA A 62 9.67 35.86 27.38
CA ALA A 62 10.72 36.61 26.68
C ALA A 62 10.18 37.85 25.96
N LYS A 63 10.86 39.00 26.12
CA LYS A 63 10.53 40.28 25.46
C LYS A 63 10.59 40.12 23.93
N GLY A 64 9.53 40.53 23.24
CA GLY A 64 9.41 40.48 21.76
C GLY A 64 8.81 39.20 21.17
N SER A 65 8.46 38.20 22.01
CA SER A 65 7.84 36.96 21.53
C SER A 65 6.34 37.11 21.24
N PRO A 66 5.75 36.29 20.36
CA PRO A 66 4.29 36.20 20.18
C PRO A 66 3.52 35.80 21.46
N ALA A 67 4.22 35.32 22.49
CA ALA A 67 3.64 35.03 23.80
C ALA A 67 3.55 36.27 24.71
N ALA A 68 4.34 37.31 24.45
CA ALA A 68 4.30 38.59 25.17
C ALA A 68 3.11 39.46 24.75
N SER A 69 2.56 39.26 23.55
CA SER A 69 1.39 39.97 23.03
C SER A 69 0.05 39.28 23.33
N LYS A 70 0.08 38.13 24.02
CA LYS A 70 -1.15 37.44 24.47
C LYS A 70 -1.60 37.99 25.83
N PRO A 71 -2.91 38.23 26.02
CA PRO A 71 -3.45 38.56 27.34
C PRO A 71 -3.19 37.42 28.34
N ALA A 72 -3.21 37.77 29.64
CA ALA A 72 -3.07 36.80 30.73
C ALA A 72 -4.14 35.69 30.60
N SER A 73 -3.78 34.47 31.01
CA SER A 73 -4.75 33.36 30.96
C SER A 73 -5.81 33.53 32.06
N LYS A 74 -7.02 32.98 31.85
CA LYS A 74 -8.08 32.98 32.88
C LYS A 74 -7.69 32.31 34.21
N LYS A 75 -6.58 31.56 34.23
CA LYS A 75 -5.98 30.94 35.41
C LYS A 75 -5.06 31.90 36.19
N GLU A 76 -4.50 32.92 35.53
CA GLU A 76 -3.69 33.99 36.14
C GLU A 76 -4.59 35.10 36.71
N GLU A 77 -5.75 35.38 36.10
CA GLU A 77 -6.68 36.43 36.55
C GLU A 77 -7.48 36.07 37.81
N ARG A 78 -7.68 34.78 38.10
CA ARG A 78 -8.53 34.31 39.20
C ARG A 78 -7.72 33.61 40.27
N GLY A 79 -6.83 34.35 40.94
CA GLY A 79 -5.99 33.86 42.03
C GLY A 79 -6.61 32.71 42.84
N ILE A 80 -5.82 31.66 43.02
CA ILE A 80 -6.20 30.35 43.55
C ILE A 80 -7.03 30.49 44.83
N LEU A 81 -8.30 30.07 44.81
CA LEU A 81 -9.06 29.78 46.01
C LEU A 81 -9.80 28.44 45.86
N GLU A 82 -9.59 27.64 46.90
CA GLU A 82 -9.96 26.25 47.09
C GLU A 82 -11.48 26.09 47.13
N ASN A 83 -12.05 25.36 46.17
CA ASN A 83 -13.14 24.41 46.36
C ASN A 83 -13.52 23.83 44.99
N VAL A 84 -12.78 22.81 44.59
CA VAL A 84 -12.86 22.20 43.25
C VAL A 84 -13.71 20.91 43.26
N ARG A 85 -14.33 20.54 44.40
CA ARG A 85 -15.03 19.25 44.51
C ARG A 85 -16.40 19.19 43.83
N ASP A 86 -17.06 20.32 43.57
CA ASP A 86 -18.38 20.35 42.93
C ASP A 86 -18.38 20.76 41.45
N TRP A 87 -17.20 20.98 40.85
CA TRP A 87 -17.06 21.26 39.41
C TRP A 87 -16.50 20.06 38.61
N TRP A 88 -16.24 18.92 39.25
CA TRP A 88 -15.49 17.77 38.69
C TRP A 88 -16.35 16.62 38.14
N LYS A 89 -17.66 16.80 37.94
CA LYS A 89 -18.53 15.71 37.44
C LYS A 89 -18.91 15.78 35.96
N ASP A 90 -18.74 16.92 35.28
CA ASP A 90 -19.24 17.08 33.89
C ASP A 90 -18.18 17.54 32.86
N PHE A 91 -16.89 17.40 33.15
CA PHE A 91 -15.84 17.64 32.15
C PHE A 91 -14.71 16.62 32.33
N ASP A 92 -14.64 15.66 31.41
CA ASP A 92 -13.46 14.78 31.24
C ASP A 92 -12.24 15.65 30.92
N PHE A 93 -11.48 15.95 31.96
CA PHE A 93 -10.23 16.67 31.89
C PHE A 93 -9.16 15.74 31.32
N TRP A 94 -8.69 16.07 30.13
CA TRP A 94 -7.47 15.52 29.55
C TRP A 94 -6.28 15.97 30.38
N ASP A 95 -5.48 15.02 30.89
CA ASP A 95 -4.24 15.33 31.60
C ASP A 95 -3.15 15.61 30.55
N TRP A 96 -2.88 16.90 30.28
CA TRP A 96 -1.80 17.31 29.37
C TRP A 96 -0.53 17.57 30.17
N GLY A 97 0.43 16.65 30.09
CA GLY A 97 1.80 16.88 30.53
C GLY A 97 2.65 17.38 29.35
N GLU A 98 3.03 18.65 29.35
CA GLU A 98 4.09 19.13 28.46
C GLU A 98 5.45 18.94 29.15
N SER A 99 6.38 18.26 28.48
CA SER A 99 7.77 18.23 28.88
C SER A 99 8.62 18.88 27.78
N SER A 100 9.42 19.87 28.16
CA SER A 100 10.39 20.49 27.26
C SER A 100 11.66 19.65 27.20
N GLY A 101 12.13 19.31 26.01
CA GLY A 101 13.42 18.66 25.80
C GLY A 101 14.28 19.45 24.82
N THR A 102 15.54 19.70 25.17
CA THR A 102 16.53 20.28 24.25
C THR A 102 17.41 19.16 23.68
N ILE A 103 17.41 19.01 22.35
CA ILE A 103 18.32 18.09 21.66
C ILE A 103 19.58 18.84 21.27
N LYS A 104 20.74 18.38 21.77
CA LYS A 104 22.04 18.70 21.20
C LYS A 104 22.41 17.61 20.19
N LYS A 105 22.95 18.02 19.04
CA LYS A 105 23.08 17.23 17.80
C LYS A 105 23.88 15.93 17.91
N ASP A 106 24.62 15.71 19.00
CA ASP A 106 25.65 14.65 19.09
C ASP A 106 25.48 13.66 20.27
N LYS A 107 24.27 13.40 20.77
CA LYS A 107 24.04 12.29 21.72
C LYS A 107 23.40 11.08 21.03
N PRO A 108 23.99 9.87 21.11
CA PRO A 108 23.34 8.65 20.64
C PRO A 108 22.11 8.31 21.52
N PRO A 109 21.07 7.68 20.96
CA PRO A 109 19.87 7.33 21.71
C PRO A 109 20.18 6.34 22.84
N THR A 110 19.60 6.56 24.02
CA THR A 110 19.66 5.59 25.12
C THR A 110 18.82 4.38 24.73
N VAL A 111 19.44 3.20 24.70
CA VAL A 111 18.77 1.92 24.42
C VAL A 111 17.83 1.62 25.59
N GLN A 112 16.53 1.50 25.32
CA GLN A 112 15.59 0.94 26.30
C GLN A 112 15.95 -0.53 26.54
N LYS A 113 16.24 -0.91 27.78
CA LYS A 113 16.17 -2.30 28.22
C LYS A 113 14.69 -2.70 28.25
N PRO A 114 14.28 -3.81 27.62
CA PRO A 114 12.93 -4.31 27.78
C PRO A 114 12.81 -5.00 29.14
N ASP A 115 12.02 -4.42 30.04
CA ASP A 115 11.41 -5.14 31.17
C ASP A 115 10.15 -5.85 30.64
N GLY A 116 10.17 -7.19 30.64
CA GLY A 116 9.02 -8.01 30.29
C GLY A 116 9.40 -9.41 29.83
N ARG A 117 9.01 -10.43 30.60
CA ARG A 117 9.30 -11.85 30.39
C ARG A 117 8.95 -12.31 28.97
N SER A 118 9.90 -13.02 28.37
CA SER A 118 9.74 -13.76 27.11
C SER A 118 8.49 -14.64 27.12
N PRO A 119 7.58 -14.53 26.13
CA PRO A 119 6.79 -15.69 25.75
C PRO A 119 7.76 -16.68 25.13
N ALA A 120 7.74 -17.92 25.63
CA ALA A 120 8.44 -19.03 25.03
C ALA A 120 8.18 -19.03 23.52
N ILE A 121 9.26 -18.98 22.76
CA ILE A 121 9.25 -19.20 21.32
C ILE A 121 8.75 -20.62 21.12
N VAL A 122 7.44 -20.79 20.90
CA VAL A 122 6.99 -21.91 20.08
C VAL A 122 7.66 -21.66 18.75
N LYS A 123 8.63 -22.53 18.39
CA LYS A 123 9.24 -22.56 17.06
C LYS A 123 8.10 -22.64 16.06
N GLY A 124 7.71 -21.49 15.52
CA GLY A 124 6.85 -21.45 14.35
C GLY A 124 7.61 -22.15 13.24
N GLU A 125 7.12 -23.34 12.88
CA GLU A 125 7.49 -23.93 11.60
C GLU A 125 7.33 -22.86 10.52
N LYS A 126 8.36 -22.74 9.68
CA LYS A 126 8.28 -21.90 8.47
C LYS A 126 7.00 -22.30 7.73
N PRO A 127 6.13 -21.36 7.33
CA PRO A 127 5.11 -21.69 6.37
C PRO A 127 5.83 -22.09 5.08
N THR A 128 5.81 -23.40 4.83
CA THR A 128 6.05 -24.01 3.54
C THR A 128 5.04 -23.42 2.55
N SER A 129 5.43 -23.26 1.30
CA SER A 129 4.66 -22.59 0.25
C SER A 129 3.17 -22.95 0.21
N THR A 130 2.30 -22.05 0.65
CA THR A 130 0.85 -22.22 0.61
C THR A 130 0.19 -20.88 0.36
N CYS A 131 -0.16 -20.62 -0.90
CA CYS A 131 -1.35 -19.88 -1.31
C CYS A 131 -1.98 -18.95 -0.25
N ILE A 132 -1.61 -17.67 -0.26
CA ILE A 132 -2.14 -16.63 0.65
C ILE A 132 -3.69 -16.68 0.70
N CYS A 133 -4.32 -17.00 -0.43
CA CYS A 133 -5.78 -17.17 -0.57
C CYS A 133 -6.39 -18.31 0.25
N LYS A 134 -5.63 -19.37 0.51
CA LYS A 134 -6.05 -20.56 1.25
C LYS A 134 -5.87 -20.42 2.76
N GLU A 135 -4.88 -19.64 3.17
CA GLU A 135 -4.57 -19.49 4.60
C GLU A 135 -5.23 -18.25 5.21
N GLN A 136 -5.22 -17.11 4.51
CA GLN A 136 -5.60 -15.83 5.10
C GLN A 136 -7.04 -15.39 4.78
N TYR A 137 -7.64 -15.89 3.70
CA TYR A 137 -8.95 -15.40 3.20
C TYR A 137 -10.01 -16.49 3.05
N LYS A 138 -9.76 -17.70 3.57
CA LYS A 138 -10.68 -18.84 3.47
C LYS A 138 -12.01 -18.62 4.19
N ASP A 139 -11.97 -17.86 5.28
CA ASP A 139 -13.11 -17.70 6.18
C ASP A 139 -14.05 -16.56 5.79
N LEU A 140 -13.73 -15.85 4.71
CA LEU A 140 -14.57 -14.78 4.21
C LEU A 140 -15.92 -15.34 3.72
N ILE A 141 -17.01 -14.88 4.31
CA ILE A 141 -18.37 -15.25 3.88
C ILE A 141 -18.58 -14.84 2.42
N TRP A 142 -19.40 -15.59 1.70
CA TRP A 142 -19.57 -15.42 0.24
C TRP A 142 -18.30 -15.57 -0.60
N GLY A 143 -17.17 -15.94 0.02
CA GLY A 143 -15.89 -16.08 -0.66
C GLY A 143 -15.92 -17.05 -1.84
N GLY A 144 -16.83 -18.02 -1.86
CA GLY A 144 -17.01 -18.96 -2.97
C GLY A 144 -17.63 -18.36 -4.23
N LYS A 145 -18.19 -17.14 -4.16
CA LYS A 145 -18.79 -16.43 -5.30
C LYS A 145 -17.81 -15.50 -6.02
N VAL A 146 -16.62 -15.27 -5.46
CA VAL A 146 -15.72 -14.20 -5.91
C VAL A 146 -14.28 -14.70 -6.07
N SER A 147 -13.50 -13.97 -6.86
CA SER A 147 -12.08 -14.27 -7.11
C SER A 147 -11.22 -14.08 -5.85
N CYS A 148 -10.02 -14.66 -5.80
CA CYS A 148 -9.12 -14.37 -4.69
C CYS A 148 -8.70 -12.89 -4.63
N GLU A 149 -8.50 -12.25 -5.77
CA GLU A 149 -8.18 -10.82 -5.84
C GLU A 149 -9.30 -9.96 -5.26
N PHE A 150 -10.56 -10.33 -5.52
CA PHE A 150 -11.71 -9.71 -4.89
C PHE A 150 -11.65 -9.86 -3.36
N ARG A 151 -11.45 -11.09 -2.84
CA ARG A 151 -11.37 -11.35 -1.39
C ARG A 151 -10.24 -10.54 -0.72
N LYS A 152 -9.06 -10.51 -1.34
CA LYS A 152 -7.91 -9.70 -0.89
C LYS A 152 -8.27 -8.22 -0.77
N LYS A 153 -8.88 -7.65 -1.82
CA LYS A 153 -9.29 -6.24 -1.85
C LYS A 153 -10.31 -5.92 -0.77
N VAL A 154 -11.29 -6.80 -0.52
CA VAL A 154 -12.29 -6.57 0.54
C VAL A 154 -11.66 -6.59 1.93
N VAL A 155 -10.73 -7.52 2.21
CA VAL A 155 -10.01 -7.53 3.49
C VAL A 155 -9.17 -6.27 3.66
N LYS A 156 -8.42 -5.86 2.62
CA LYS A 156 -7.65 -4.60 2.63
C LYS A 156 -8.56 -3.38 2.85
N MET A 157 -9.70 -3.32 2.17
CA MET A 157 -10.70 -2.26 2.32
C MET A 157 -11.21 -2.18 3.75
N SER A 158 -11.50 -3.34 4.39
CA SER A 158 -11.94 -3.36 5.79
C SER A 158 -10.91 -2.72 6.74
N GLN A 159 -9.61 -2.92 6.47
CA GLN A 159 -8.52 -2.31 7.23
C GLN A 159 -8.44 -0.80 6.99
N THR A 160 -8.52 -0.37 5.73
CA THR A 160 -8.54 1.06 5.36
C THR A 160 -9.67 1.81 6.05
N LEU A 161 -10.85 1.19 6.11
CA LEU A 161 -12.06 1.77 6.70
C LEU A 161 -12.08 1.71 8.25
N GLY A 162 -11.13 1.00 8.87
CA GLY A 162 -11.09 0.83 10.33
C GLY A 162 -12.21 -0.08 10.87
N LEU A 163 -12.75 -0.98 10.05
CA LEU A 163 -13.78 -1.94 10.47
C LEU A 163 -13.18 -3.04 11.37
N PRO A 164 -13.99 -3.79 12.16
CA PRO A 164 -13.48 -4.87 13.01
C PRO A 164 -12.65 -5.91 12.24
N GLN A 165 -11.47 -6.25 12.76
CA GLN A 165 -10.52 -7.13 12.06
C GLN A 165 -10.53 -8.56 12.58
N GLN A 166 -10.97 -8.78 13.83
CA GLN A 166 -11.03 -10.10 14.43
C GLN A 166 -11.94 -11.01 13.58
N ASN A 167 -11.46 -12.21 13.23
CA ASN A 167 -12.19 -13.18 12.41
C ASN A 167 -12.72 -12.63 11.07
N LEU A 168 -12.04 -11.63 10.49
CA LEU A 168 -12.47 -10.95 9.26
C LEU A 168 -13.85 -10.29 9.35
N GLU A 169 -14.32 -9.96 10.56
CA GLU A 169 -15.70 -9.49 10.78
C GLU A 169 -16.11 -8.30 9.90
N GLY A 170 -15.30 -7.24 9.86
CA GLY A 170 -15.56 -6.06 9.03
C GLY A 170 -15.52 -6.36 7.53
N ALA A 171 -14.66 -7.29 7.09
CA ALA A 171 -14.65 -7.77 5.71
C ALA A 171 -15.92 -8.59 5.40
N ASN A 172 -16.39 -9.39 6.35
CA ASN A 172 -17.65 -10.12 6.23
C ASN A 172 -18.86 -9.17 6.18
N TRP A 173 -18.82 -8.03 6.88
CA TRP A 173 -19.86 -6.99 6.74
C TRP A 173 -19.93 -6.45 5.30
N LEU A 174 -18.78 -6.10 4.71
CA LEU A 174 -18.70 -5.65 3.31
C LEU A 174 -19.23 -6.71 2.33
N MET A 175 -18.90 -7.99 2.54
CA MET A 175 -19.41 -9.08 1.73
C MET A 175 -20.92 -9.25 1.84
N ALA A 176 -21.50 -9.13 3.04
CA ALA A 176 -22.94 -9.19 3.25
C ALA A 176 -23.66 -8.03 2.53
N VAL A 177 -23.11 -6.82 2.60
CA VAL A 177 -23.67 -5.64 1.90
C VAL A 177 -23.69 -5.88 0.40
N MET A 178 -22.58 -6.31 -0.19
CA MET A 178 -22.52 -6.59 -1.63
C MET A 178 -23.41 -7.77 -2.03
N ALA A 179 -23.54 -8.80 -1.20
CA ALA A 179 -24.45 -9.91 -1.46
C ALA A 179 -25.90 -9.46 -1.48
N LEU A 180 -26.31 -8.59 -0.56
CA LEU A 180 -27.66 -8.02 -0.54
C LEU A 180 -27.90 -7.19 -1.82
N GLU A 181 -27.02 -6.24 -2.10
CA GLU A 181 -27.15 -5.29 -3.22
C GLU A 181 -27.09 -5.96 -4.60
N THR A 182 -26.43 -7.12 -4.72
CA THR A 182 -26.31 -7.85 -6.00
C THR A 182 -27.21 -9.07 -6.09
N GLY A 183 -28.08 -9.30 -5.10
CA GLY A 183 -28.91 -10.51 -5.06
C GLY A 183 -28.08 -11.80 -5.07
N ARG A 184 -26.97 -11.84 -4.32
CA ARG A 184 -26.01 -12.96 -4.17
C ARG A 184 -25.09 -13.20 -5.37
N SER A 185 -25.20 -12.41 -6.44
CA SER A 185 -24.46 -12.65 -7.69
C SER A 185 -23.03 -12.12 -7.67
N PHE A 186 -22.77 -11.02 -6.96
CA PHE A 186 -21.53 -10.23 -7.07
C PHE A 186 -21.22 -9.78 -8.52
N ASP A 187 -22.24 -9.77 -9.40
CA ASP A 187 -22.11 -9.31 -10.78
C ASP A 187 -21.96 -7.78 -10.82
N PRO A 188 -20.85 -7.23 -11.35
CA PRO A 188 -20.64 -5.78 -11.42
C PRO A 188 -21.58 -5.08 -12.40
N THR A 189 -22.32 -5.82 -13.22
CA THR A 189 -23.23 -5.26 -14.23
C THR A 189 -24.68 -5.17 -13.75
N ILE A 190 -25.01 -5.78 -12.61
CA ILE A 190 -26.39 -5.90 -12.14
C ILE A 190 -26.98 -4.55 -11.71
N GLY A 191 -28.28 -4.39 -11.90
CA GLY A 191 -29.05 -3.23 -11.46
C GLY A 191 -29.91 -2.60 -12.55
N THR A 192 -30.78 -1.68 -12.16
CA THR A 192 -31.80 -1.05 -13.04
C THR A 192 -31.21 -0.11 -14.09
N PHE A 193 -29.92 0.24 -13.99
CA PHE A 193 -29.22 0.99 -15.03
C PHE A 193 -28.95 0.14 -16.29
N LYS A 194 -28.87 -1.19 -16.16
CA LYS A 194 -28.54 -2.10 -17.27
C LYS A 194 -29.51 -2.01 -18.45
N SER A 195 -30.81 -1.83 -18.17
CA SER A 195 -31.87 -1.74 -19.19
C SER A 195 -31.93 -0.38 -19.88
N ASN A 196 -31.43 0.68 -19.24
CA ASN A 196 -31.39 2.03 -19.80
C ASN A 196 -30.19 2.79 -19.20
N GLN A 197 -29.11 2.84 -19.97
CA GLN A 197 -27.78 3.33 -19.57
C GLN A 197 -27.61 4.85 -19.79
N ASP A 198 -28.63 5.64 -19.45
CA ASP A 198 -28.55 7.11 -19.46
C ASP A 198 -28.02 7.63 -18.12
N ASP A 199 -26.78 8.14 -18.13
CA ASP A 199 -26.11 8.72 -16.97
C ASP A 199 -26.85 9.95 -16.38
N ASN A 200 -27.73 10.60 -17.14
CA ASN A 200 -28.47 11.79 -16.68
C ASN A 200 -29.76 11.44 -15.93
N ARG A 201 -30.29 10.22 -16.10
CA ARG A 201 -31.54 9.79 -15.46
C ARG A 201 -31.41 9.75 -13.94
N LYS A 202 -32.41 10.28 -13.23
CA LYS A 202 -32.43 10.29 -11.75
C LYS A 202 -32.37 8.87 -11.16
N GLY A 203 -33.17 7.94 -11.71
CA GLY A 203 -33.14 6.52 -11.37
C GLY A 203 -32.06 5.74 -12.11
N GLY A 204 -31.90 4.46 -11.77
CA GLY A 204 -30.91 3.57 -12.36
C GLY A 204 -29.73 3.33 -11.43
N TYR A 205 -29.54 2.08 -11.01
CA TYR A 205 -28.46 1.66 -10.13
C TYR A 205 -27.60 0.59 -10.81
N VAL A 206 -26.32 0.51 -10.44
CA VAL A 206 -25.39 -0.44 -11.05
C VAL A 206 -24.34 -0.97 -10.08
N GLY A 207 -24.03 -2.26 -10.19
CA GLY A 207 -22.82 -2.86 -9.65
C GLY A 207 -22.90 -3.28 -8.19
N LEU A 208 -21.72 -3.49 -7.61
CA LEU A 208 -21.54 -4.22 -6.34
C LEU A 208 -22.27 -3.63 -5.13
N ILE A 209 -22.51 -2.32 -5.12
CA ILE A 209 -23.29 -1.62 -4.09
C ILE A 209 -24.42 -0.77 -4.70
N GLN A 210 -24.86 -1.12 -5.92
CA GLN A 210 -25.93 -0.41 -6.62
C GLN A 210 -25.68 1.11 -6.72
N PHE A 211 -24.56 1.53 -7.31
CA PHE A 211 -24.20 2.93 -7.49
C PHE A 211 -25.29 3.71 -8.26
N GLY A 212 -25.97 4.63 -7.57
CA GLY A 212 -26.93 5.57 -8.17
C GLY A 212 -26.28 6.81 -8.76
N ARG A 213 -27.09 7.70 -9.36
CA ARG A 213 -26.61 8.94 -10.00
C ARG A 213 -25.78 9.81 -9.05
N ASP A 214 -26.29 10.08 -7.86
CA ASP A 214 -25.64 11.01 -6.91
C ASP A 214 -24.32 10.42 -6.38
N ALA A 215 -24.30 9.12 -6.07
CA ALA A 215 -23.07 8.42 -5.70
C ALA A 215 -22.01 8.47 -6.82
N SER A 216 -22.42 8.28 -8.07
CA SER A 216 -21.56 8.40 -9.24
C SER A 216 -20.97 9.81 -9.41
N ILE A 217 -21.77 10.86 -9.16
CA ILE A 217 -21.29 12.26 -9.17
C ILE A 217 -20.26 12.48 -8.06
N ASP A 218 -20.58 12.09 -6.83
CA ASP A 218 -19.70 12.25 -5.67
C ASP A 218 -18.35 11.53 -5.85
N LEU A 219 -18.35 10.42 -6.60
CA LEU A 219 -17.18 9.59 -6.89
C LEU A 219 -16.42 10.00 -8.15
N GLY A 220 -16.95 10.96 -8.93
CA GLY A 220 -16.36 11.42 -10.18
C GLY A 220 -16.31 10.33 -11.26
N VAL A 221 -17.32 9.46 -11.34
CA VAL A 221 -17.39 8.35 -12.31
C VAL A 221 -18.79 8.18 -12.88
N LYS A 222 -18.90 7.96 -14.18
CA LYS A 222 -20.19 7.68 -14.84
C LYS A 222 -20.67 6.26 -14.55
N ARG A 223 -21.99 6.04 -14.45
CA ARG A 223 -22.59 4.70 -14.32
C ARG A 223 -22.33 3.87 -15.57
N SER A 224 -22.34 4.50 -16.76
CA SER A 224 -21.94 3.86 -18.02
C SER A 224 -20.47 3.41 -18.07
N ALA A 225 -19.61 3.98 -17.23
CA ALA A 225 -18.24 3.52 -17.03
C ALA A 225 -18.20 2.39 -15.99
N LEU A 226 -18.90 2.53 -14.85
CA LEU A 226 -18.99 1.52 -13.81
C LEU A 226 -19.49 0.18 -14.34
N ILE A 227 -20.55 0.17 -15.16
CA ILE A 227 -21.13 -1.08 -15.70
C ILE A 227 -20.16 -1.88 -16.58
N LYS A 228 -19.12 -1.23 -17.13
CA LYS A 228 -18.09 -1.85 -17.98
C LYS A 228 -16.88 -2.33 -17.17
N MET A 229 -16.84 -2.06 -15.87
CA MET A 229 -15.75 -2.47 -15.00
C MET A 229 -15.90 -3.91 -14.53
N THR A 230 -14.77 -4.56 -14.28
CA THR A 230 -14.76 -5.81 -13.53
C THR A 230 -15.15 -5.56 -12.08
N ALA A 231 -15.58 -6.61 -11.38
CA ALA A 231 -15.91 -6.54 -9.96
C ALA A 231 -14.74 -5.98 -9.12
N GLU A 232 -13.51 -6.42 -9.40
CA GLU A 232 -12.31 -5.96 -8.69
C GLU A 232 -12.00 -4.48 -8.93
N LYS A 233 -12.34 -3.93 -10.11
CA LYS A 233 -12.21 -2.49 -10.38
C LYS A 233 -13.31 -1.69 -9.70
N GLN A 234 -14.53 -2.21 -9.64
CA GLN A 234 -15.61 -1.55 -8.90
C GLN A 234 -15.31 -1.46 -7.40
N LEU A 235 -14.59 -2.44 -6.81
CA LEU A 235 -14.17 -2.37 -5.40
C LEU A 235 -13.36 -1.10 -5.06
N ASP A 236 -12.60 -0.55 -6.00
CA ASP A 236 -11.87 0.72 -5.79
C ASP A 236 -12.84 1.90 -5.61
N TYR A 237 -14.03 1.82 -6.21
CA TYR A 237 -15.11 2.81 -6.03
C TYR A 237 -15.99 2.52 -4.82
N VAL A 238 -16.14 1.25 -4.43
CA VAL A 238 -16.78 0.85 -3.17
C VAL A 238 -15.98 1.42 -1.99
N GLU A 239 -14.65 1.26 -1.99
CA GLU A 239 -13.79 1.84 -0.95
C GLU A 239 -13.91 3.37 -0.91
N LYS A 240 -13.86 4.03 -2.08
CA LYS A 240 -14.03 5.49 -2.17
C LYS A 240 -15.38 5.97 -1.64
N HIS A 241 -16.46 5.21 -1.87
CA HIS A 241 -17.79 5.52 -1.34
C HIS A 241 -17.75 5.60 0.18
N PHE A 242 -17.26 4.55 0.84
CA PHE A 242 -17.19 4.50 2.30
C PHE A 242 -16.17 5.48 2.91
N LEU A 243 -15.14 5.88 2.15
CA LEU A 243 -14.16 6.90 2.58
C LEU A 243 -14.67 8.35 2.48
N GLN A 244 -15.87 8.59 1.94
CA GLN A 244 -16.43 9.93 1.88
C GLN A 244 -16.60 10.53 3.27
N LYS A 245 -16.35 11.86 3.37
CA LYS A 245 -16.36 12.58 4.66
C LYS A 245 -17.64 12.38 5.47
N ARG A 246 -18.79 12.20 4.81
CA ARG A 246 -20.10 11.99 5.46
C ARG A 246 -20.19 10.73 6.32
N PHE A 247 -19.33 9.74 6.07
CA PHE A 247 -19.32 8.44 6.77
C PHE A 247 -18.21 8.31 7.83
N ARG A 248 -17.30 9.28 7.92
CA ARG A 248 -16.17 9.24 8.86
C ARG A 248 -16.68 9.15 10.31
N GLY A 249 -16.30 8.08 11.02
CA GLY A 249 -16.71 7.82 12.40
C GLY A 249 -18.13 7.28 12.58
N LYS A 250 -18.84 6.94 11.48
CA LYS A 250 -20.23 6.46 11.52
C LYS A 250 -20.40 4.97 11.17
N LEU A 251 -19.37 4.33 10.60
CA LEU A 251 -19.41 2.93 10.16
C LEU A 251 -19.15 1.95 11.33
N ASN A 252 -19.93 2.07 12.41
CA ASN A 252 -19.67 1.39 13.68
C ASN A 252 -20.31 -0.01 13.75
N THR A 253 -21.38 -0.24 12.98
CA THR A 253 -22.08 -1.53 12.91
C THR A 253 -22.22 -2.01 11.46
N LYS A 254 -22.51 -3.31 11.29
CA LYS A 254 -22.89 -3.86 9.98
C LYS A 254 -24.10 -3.12 9.39
N THR A 255 -25.06 -2.75 10.24
CA THR A 255 -26.24 -1.98 9.85
C THR A 255 -25.87 -0.58 9.38
N ASP A 256 -24.94 0.12 10.05
CA ASP A 256 -24.44 1.42 9.58
C ASP A 256 -23.78 1.35 8.22
N LEU A 257 -22.99 0.30 7.98
CA LEU A 257 -22.35 0.06 6.69
C LEU A 257 -23.40 -0.15 5.59
N TYR A 258 -24.49 -0.86 5.90
CA TYR A 258 -25.58 -1.06 4.97
C TYR A 258 -26.40 0.23 4.73
N LEU A 259 -26.72 0.97 5.79
CA LEU A 259 -27.39 2.27 5.69
C LEU A 259 -26.55 3.28 4.91
N ALA A 260 -25.22 3.25 4.98
CA ALA A 260 -24.36 4.08 4.15
C ALA A 260 -24.52 3.82 2.63
N VAL A 261 -25.05 2.66 2.23
CA VAL A 261 -25.38 2.33 0.83
C VAL A 261 -26.84 2.67 0.52
N ASN A 262 -27.77 2.12 1.29
CA ASN A 262 -29.20 2.19 0.98
C ASN A 262 -29.84 3.54 1.36
N TYR A 263 -29.50 4.06 2.55
CA TYR A 263 -30.05 5.33 3.06
C TYR A 263 -29.00 6.14 3.84
N PRO A 264 -28.06 6.81 3.15
CA PRO A 264 -26.86 7.41 3.75
C PRO A 264 -27.12 8.38 4.93
N ASN A 265 -28.29 9.01 4.96
CA ASN A 265 -28.68 9.93 6.04
C ASN A 265 -28.89 9.23 7.39
N ALA A 266 -29.22 7.94 7.41
CA ALA A 266 -29.38 7.15 8.62
C ALA A 266 -28.07 6.46 9.08
N CYS A 267 -26.98 6.55 8.31
CA CYS A 267 -25.69 6.01 8.73
C CYS A 267 -25.21 6.70 10.03
N GLY A 268 -24.78 5.89 11.00
CA GLY A 268 -24.44 6.28 12.37
C GLY A 268 -25.54 5.98 13.39
N ARG A 269 -26.71 5.52 12.93
CA ARG A 269 -27.87 5.17 13.77
C ARG A 269 -28.13 3.66 13.83
N GLY A 270 -27.19 2.83 13.40
CA GLY A 270 -27.38 1.37 13.27
C GLY A 270 -27.73 0.64 14.57
N THR A 271 -27.49 1.25 15.73
CA THR A 271 -27.90 0.73 17.05
C THR A 271 -29.28 1.21 17.50
N GLU A 272 -29.87 2.21 16.85
CA GLU A 272 -31.18 2.79 17.19
C GLU A 272 -32.31 1.99 16.53
N LYS A 273 -32.64 0.82 17.09
CA LYS A 273 -33.60 -0.13 16.49
C LYS A 273 -34.88 0.49 15.94
N ASN A 274 -35.50 1.41 16.70
CA ASN A 274 -36.78 2.04 16.37
C ASN A 274 -36.65 3.33 15.54
N TYR A 275 -35.45 3.66 15.05
CA TYR A 275 -35.28 4.78 14.14
C TYR A 275 -35.94 4.46 12.79
N VAL A 276 -36.78 5.38 12.31
CA VAL A 276 -37.52 5.24 11.05
C VAL A 276 -36.60 5.59 9.88
N VAL A 277 -36.34 4.62 9.01
CA VAL A 277 -35.58 4.81 7.77
C VAL A 277 -36.50 5.26 6.64
N TYR A 278 -37.62 4.55 6.44
CA TYR A 278 -38.67 4.90 5.50
C TYR A 278 -40.02 4.92 6.20
N ASP A 279 -40.93 5.75 5.70
CA ASP A 279 -42.35 5.64 5.98
C ASP A 279 -43.11 5.50 4.65
N SER A 280 -44.38 5.11 4.74
CA SER A 280 -45.26 4.94 3.58
C SER A 280 -45.53 6.21 2.77
N THR A 281 -45.02 7.39 3.17
CA THR A 281 -45.07 8.62 2.37
C THR A 281 -43.94 8.67 1.32
N LYS A 282 -42.95 7.78 1.42
CA LYS A 282 -41.83 7.68 0.48
C LYS A 282 -42.00 6.44 -0.40
N ALA A 283 -41.82 6.60 -1.72
CA ALA A 283 -41.80 5.47 -2.66
C ALA A 283 -40.80 4.38 -2.25
N ALA A 284 -39.70 4.76 -1.58
CA ALA A 284 -38.69 3.83 -1.08
C ALA A 284 -39.25 2.75 -0.11
N TYR A 285 -40.34 3.03 0.62
CA TYR A 285 -40.99 2.03 1.47
C TYR A 285 -41.61 0.89 0.65
N ASP A 286 -42.31 1.22 -0.45
CA ASP A 286 -42.93 0.23 -1.33
C ASP A 286 -41.92 -0.40 -2.32
N ASP A 287 -40.90 0.35 -2.76
CA ASP A 287 -39.84 -0.13 -3.67
C ASP A 287 -38.89 -1.15 -3.00
N ASN A 288 -38.84 -1.19 -1.66
CA ASN A 288 -37.96 -2.08 -0.91
C ASN A 288 -38.75 -2.99 0.06
N PRO A 289 -39.62 -3.87 -0.46
CA PRO A 289 -40.52 -4.68 0.37
C PRO A 289 -39.78 -5.65 1.31
N MET A 290 -38.49 -5.91 1.10
CA MET A 290 -37.69 -6.74 2.01
C MET A 290 -37.49 -6.15 3.42
N PHE A 291 -37.75 -4.85 3.60
CA PHE A 291 -37.75 -4.17 4.90
C PHE A 291 -39.16 -3.99 5.47
N LYS A 292 -40.14 -4.77 4.98
CA LYS A 292 -41.47 -4.90 5.56
C LYS A 292 -41.57 -6.21 6.33
N ARG A 293 -41.15 -6.20 7.59
CA ARG A 293 -41.03 -7.40 8.44
C ARG A 293 -42.12 -7.48 9.50
N GLU A 294 -42.93 -6.44 9.67
CA GLU A 294 -44.08 -6.49 10.57
C GLU A 294 -45.20 -7.35 9.96
N SER A 295 -45.89 -8.14 10.79
CA SER A 295 -46.86 -9.14 10.32
C SER A 295 -48.09 -8.54 9.62
N ASN A 296 -48.38 -7.26 9.84
CA ASN A 296 -49.47 -6.51 9.20
C ASN A 296 -49.12 -5.99 7.79
N GLU A 297 -47.85 -6.06 7.39
CA GLU A 297 -47.34 -5.54 6.12
C GLU A 297 -47.30 -6.58 5.00
N TYR A 298 -47.45 -7.86 5.33
CA TYR A 298 -47.38 -8.96 4.37
C TYR A 298 -48.41 -10.05 4.65
N TYR A 299 -48.64 -10.90 3.66
CA TYR A 299 -49.37 -12.16 3.79
C TYR A 299 -48.59 -13.29 3.12
N ILE A 300 -48.88 -14.52 3.52
CA ILE A 300 -48.34 -15.72 2.88
C ILE A 300 -49.38 -16.20 1.86
N ASP A 301 -48.99 -16.26 0.59
CA ASP A 301 -49.88 -16.77 -0.45
C ASP A 301 -50.05 -18.29 -0.34
N LYS A 302 -50.98 -18.84 -1.14
CA LYS A 302 -51.28 -20.28 -1.19
C LYS A 302 -50.07 -21.17 -1.56
N ARG A 303 -48.96 -20.60 -2.04
CA ARG A 303 -47.73 -21.30 -2.39
C ARG A 303 -46.65 -21.16 -1.29
N GLY A 304 -46.99 -20.57 -0.14
CA GLY A 304 -46.05 -20.32 0.94
C GLY A 304 -45.14 -19.12 0.69
N LYS A 305 -45.40 -18.30 -0.34
CA LYS A 305 -44.54 -17.16 -0.68
C LYS A 305 -45.06 -15.89 0.01
N LYS A 306 -44.14 -15.14 0.61
CA LYS A 306 -44.41 -13.83 1.21
C LYS A 306 -44.77 -12.82 0.12
N GLN A 307 -45.94 -12.22 0.24
CA GLN A 307 -46.46 -11.14 -0.59
C GLN A 307 -46.71 -9.92 0.29
N TYR A 308 -46.54 -8.73 -0.25
CA TYR A 308 -46.59 -7.49 0.53
C TYR A 308 -47.83 -6.69 0.16
N TYR A 309 -48.45 -6.06 1.14
CA TYR A 309 -49.55 -5.15 0.87
C TYR A 309 -49.01 -3.83 0.30
N GLU A 310 -49.59 -3.39 -0.83
CA GLU A 310 -49.32 -2.09 -1.43
C GLU A 310 -50.23 -1.01 -0.83
N GLY A 311 -49.70 0.21 -0.67
CA GLY A 311 -50.49 1.39 -0.25
C GLY A 311 -50.95 1.40 1.21
N ARG A 312 -50.53 0.43 2.04
CA ARG A 312 -50.80 0.45 3.49
C ARG A 312 -49.85 1.40 4.21
N ALA A 313 -50.38 2.12 5.19
CA ALA A 313 -49.56 2.90 6.10
C ALA A 313 -48.60 1.98 6.88
N GLY A 314 -47.34 2.38 6.97
CA GLY A 314 -46.31 1.61 7.66
C GLY A 314 -44.96 2.31 7.63
N LYS A 315 -43.96 1.72 8.28
CA LYS A 315 -42.64 2.29 8.47
C LYS A 315 -41.60 1.19 8.45
N SER A 316 -40.49 1.44 7.77
CA SER A 316 -39.31 0.58 7.88
C SER A 316 -38.35 1.14 8.91
N TYR A 317 -37.96 0.32 9.89
CA TYR A 317 -37.10 0.68 11.00
C TYR A 317 -35.71 0.08 10.87
N VAL A 318 -34.71 0.66 11.55
CA VAL A 318 -33.32 0.16 11.55
C VAL A 318 -33.22 -1.32 11.92
N TRP A 319 -34.05 -1.84 12.82
CA TRP A 319 -34.04 -3.28 13.15
C TRP A 319 -34.37 -4.17 11.95
N GLU A 320 -35.22 -3.73 11.02
CA GLU A 320 -35.57 -4.51 9.82
C GLU A 320 -34.42 -4.55 8.82
N PHE A 321 -33.64 -3.48 8.76
CA PHE A 321 -32.40 -3.43 7.99
C PHE A 321 -31.33 -4.32 8.61
N GLU A 322 -31.20 -4.29 9.94
CA GLU A 322 -30.31 -5.17 10.70
C GLU A 322 -30.65 -6.64 10.42
N GLU A 323 -31.93 -7.02 10.52
CA GLU A 323 -32.32 -8.39 10.22
C GLU A 323 -32.11 -8.75 8.74
N ALA A 324 -32.43 -7.84 7.82
CA ALA A 324 -32.18 -8.07 6.39
C ALA A 324 -30.71 -8.32 6.10
N ILE A 325 -29.80 -7.48 6.61
CA ILE A 325 -28.37 -7.72 6.38
C ILE A 325 -27.86 -8.95 7.15
N ASN A 326 -28.50 -9.31 8.28
CA ASN A 326 -28.19 -10.54 9.02
C ASN A 326 -28.54 -11.80 8.22
N ASP A 327 -29.63 -11.81 7.45
CA ASP A 327 -29.99 -12.95 6.59
C ASP A 327 -28.87 -13.24 5.59
N TYR A 328 -28.39 -12.21 4.88
CA TYR A 328 -27.29 -12.35 3.92
C TYR A 328 -25.96 -12.65 4.60
N TYR A 329 -25.70 -12.11 5.79
CA TYR A 329 -24.51 -12.41 6.56
C TYR A 329 -24.48 -13.89 6.98
N ASN A 330 -25.62 -14.41 7.46
CA ASN A 330 -25.75 -15.79 7.92
C ASN A 330 -25.74 -16.78 6.76
N GLU A 331 -26.46 -16.51 5.67
CA GLU A 331 -26.42 -17.32 4.45
C GLU A 331 -24.98 -17.42 3.91
N GLY A 332 -24.25 -16.30 3.89
CA GLY A 332 -22.88 -16.25 3.42
C GLY A 332 -21.90 -17.15 4.17
N LYS A 333 -22.19 -17.53 5.42
CA LYS A 333 -21.36 -18.46 6.21
C LYS A 333 -21.26 -19.84 5.56
N ALA A 334 -22.31 -20.26 4.85
CA ALA A 334 -22.33 -21.52 4.09
C ALA A 334 -21.69 -21.39 2.70
N VAL A 335 -21.47 -20.17 2.21
CA VAL A 335 -20.95 -19.87 0.87
C VAL A 335 -19.48 -19.40 0.92
N LYS A 336 -18.73 -19.91 1.89
CA LYS A 336 -17.28 -19.74 1.95
C LYS A 336 -16.60 -20.46 0.78
N THR A 337 -15.40 -20.03 0.45
CA THR A 337 -14.63 -20.70 -0.60
C THR A 337 -14.19 -22.09 -0.10
N THR A 338 -14.62 -23.15 -0.78
CA THR A 338 -14.20 -24.54 -0.51
C THR A 338 -13.13 -24.97 -1.51
N THR A 339 -13.22 -24.43 -2.72
CA THR A 339 -12.20 -24.58 -3.77
C THR A 339 -11.19 -23.45 -3.64
N PHE A 340 -9.99 -23.79 -3.24
CA PHE A 340 -8.87 -22.86 -3.31
C PHE A 340 -8.16 -23.14 -4.62
N THR A 341 -8.37 -22.28 -5.62
CA THR A 341 -7.38 -22.10 -6.68
C THR A 341 -6.20 -21.38 -6.07
N CYS A 342 -5.45 -22.14 -5.30
CA CYS A 342 -4.04 -21.91 -5.20
C CYS A 342 -3.54 -22.08 -6.62
N GLN A 343 -3.20 -20.96 -7.23
CA GLN A 343 -2.03 -21.04 -8.07
C GLN A 343 -0.90 -21.55 -7.15
N ASN A 344 -0.73 -22.88 -7.09
CA ASN A 344 0.58 -23.36 -7.48
C ASN A 344 0.94 -22.55 -8.71
N VAL A 345 2.13 -21.98 -8.76
CA VAL A 345 2.63 -21.34 -9.97
C VAL A 345 2.61 -22.41 -11.08
N GLN A 346 1.46 -22.56 -11.70
CA GLN A 346 1.05 -23.48 -12.74
C GLN A 346 0.01 -22.67 -13.49
N ALA A 347 0.58 -21.89 -14.41
CA ALA A 347 -0.03 -21.45 -15.65
C ALA A 347 -1.51 -21.05 -15.54
N SER A 348 -1.75 -19.77 -15.25
CA SER A 348 -2.81 -19.08 -16.00
C SER A 348 -2.37 -19.05 -17.46
N THR A 349 -2.75 -20.09 -18.20
CA THR A 349 -2.65 -20.18 -19.66
C THR A 349 -3.51 -19.10 -20.29
N ALA A 350 -2.91 -17.92 -20.44
CA ALA A 350 -3.27 -16.94 -21.45
C ALA A 350 -2.03 -16.07 -21.72
N THR A 351 -0.89 -16.70 -21.98
CA THR A 351 0.27 -16.07 -22.62
C THR A 351 1.02 -17.16 -23.37
N ALA A 352 1.07 -17.04 -24.71
CA ALA A 352 1.96 -17.71 -25.65
C ALA A 352 2.66 -18.97 -25.11
N LYS A 353 2.08 -20.16 -25.32
CA LYS A 353 2.67 -21.49 -24.98
C LYS A 353 3.99 -21.79 -25.71
N ASP A 354 4.57 -20.80 -26.38
CA ASP A 354 5.64 -20.90 -27.35
C ASP A 354 6.73 -19.84 -27.20
N LEU A 355 6.77 -19.09 -26.09
CA LEU A 355 7.75 -18.03 -25.86
C LEU A 355 8.48 -18.15 -24.52
N VAL A 356 9.81 -18.10 -24.55
CA VAL A 356 10.63 -18.05 -23.32
C VAL A 356 10.33 -16.76 -22.55
N THR A 357 9.99 -16.88 -21.27
CA THR A 357 9.55 -15.74 -20.45
C THR A 357 10.34 -15.62 -19.16
N TYR A 358 10.85 -14.43 -18.88
CA TYR A 358 11.46 -14.05 -17.61
C TYR A 358 10.41 -13.46 -16.68
N HIS A 359 10.23 -14.08 -15.51
CA HIS A 359 9.41 -13.60 -14.41
C HIS A 359 10.33 -12.99 -13.34
N ILE A 360 10.20 -11.69 -13.11
CA ILE A 360 11.02 -10.92 -12.18
C ILE A 360 10.14 -10.55 -11.00
N TYR A 361 10.46 -11.01 -9.80
CA TYR A 361 9.63 -10.80 -8.62
C TYR A 361 10.15 -9.65 -7.79
N SER A 362 9.23 -8.89 -7.20
CA SER A 362 9.53 -7.74 -6.34
C SER A 362 10.33 -8.09 -5.08
N ASP A 363 10.54 -9.36 -4.76
CA ASP A 363 11.42 -9.83 -3.67
C ASP A 363 12.88 -10.02 -4.11
N GLY A 364 13.17 -9.94 -5.41
CA GLY A 364 14.50 -10.16 -6.00
C GLY A 364 14.67 -11.51 -6.69
N LYS A 365 13.68 -12.41 -6.65
CA LYS A 365 13.71 -13.68 -7.39
C LYS A 365 13.52 -13.43 -8.89
N ILE A 366 14.23 -14.19 -9.72
CA ILE A 366 14.08 -14.19 -11.17
C ILE A 366 13.91 -15.63 -11.65
N GLU A 367 12.87 -15.90 -12.44
CA GLU A 367 12.62 -17.19 -13.05
C GLU A 367 12.63 -17.08 -14.57
N LYS A 368 13.31 -18.01 -15.24
CA LYS A 368 13.22 -18.18 -16.70
C LYS A 368 12.35 -19.40 -16.99
N HIS A 369 11.19 -19.17 -17.59
CA HIS A 369 10.24 -20.19 -17.99
C HIS A 369 10.46 -20.53 -19.46
N ILE A 370 10.72 -21.79 -19.75
CA ILE A 370 11.01 -22.32 -21.09
C ILE A 370 9.90 -23.30 -21.46
N PRO A 371 9.03 -22.96 -22.44
CA PRO A 371 7.95 -23.83 -22.88
C PRO A 371 8.46 -25.12 -23.54
N LYS A 372 7.65 -26.20 -23.49
CA LYS A 372 7.95 -27.48 -24.16
C LYS A 372 8.09 -27.35 -25.67
N ILE A 373 7.24 -26.53 -26.29
CA ILE A 373 7.17 -26.34 -27.73
C ILE A 373 7.34 -24.86 -28.00
N ILE A 374 8.39 -24.49 -28.74
CA ILE A 374 8.67 -23.10 -29.13
C ILE A 374 8.56 -23.03 -30.65
N LYS A 375 7.65 -22.20 -31.16
CA LYS A 375 7.52 -21.98 -32.60
C LYS A 375 8.78 -21.32 -33.17
N GLU A 376 9.12 -21.62 -34.42
CA GLU A 376 10.34 -21.11 -35.07
C GLU A 376 10.46 -19.57 -34.97
N GLU A 377 9.35 -18.84 -35.16
CA GLU A 377 9.31 -17.37 -35.09
C GLU A 377 9.61 -16.79 -33.69
N ASN A 378 9.58 -17.64 -32.66
CA ASN A 378 9.71 -17.28 -31.24
C ASN A 378 11.01 -17.78 -30.60
N LYS A 379 11.78 -18.64 -31.27
CA LYS A 379 13.06 -19.18 -30.74
C LYS A 379 14.08 -18.11 -30.33
N LYS A 380 14.05 -16.95 -30.99
CA LYS A 380 14.97 -15.83 -30.72
C LYS A 380 14.29 -14.67 -29.99
N LYS A 381 13.13 -14.86 -29.37
CA LYS A 381 12.38 -13.79 -28.68
C LYS A 381 12.09 -14.14 -27.24
N TYR A 382 12.44 -13.23 -26.34
CA TYR A 382 12.31 -13.45 -24.91
C TYR A 382 11.42 -12.36 -24.31
N LYS A 383 10.42 -12.76 -23.54
CA LYS A 383 9.48 -11.85 -22.86
C LYS A 383 9.92 -11.59 -21.43
N TYR A 384 9.67 -10.39 -20.91
CA TYR A 384 10.00 -9.99 -19.55
C TYR A 384 8.77 -9.45 -18.82
N ILE A 385 8.48 -10.01 -17.65
CA ILE A 385 7.33 -9.66 -16.81
C ILE A 385 7.82 -9.42 -15.38
N TYR A 386 7.52 -8.26 -14.84
CA TYR A 386 7.74 -7.95 -13.42
C TYR A 386 6.47 -8.19 -12.60
N HIS A 387 6.60 -8.88 -11.48
CA HIS A 387 5.56 -9.19 -10.51
C HIS A 387 5.77 -8.32 -9.27
N ASP A 388 4.83 -7.42 -9.04
CA ASP A 388 4.93 -6.46 -7.95
C ASP A 388 4.62 -7.08 -6.57
N LYS A 389 4.72 -6.27 -5.50
CA LYS A 389 4.48 -6.76 -4.12
C LYS A 389 3.02 -7.12 -3.85
N GLU A 390 2.11 -6.61 -4.67
CA GLU A 390 0.67 -6.84 -4.56
C GLU A 390 0.23 -8.02 -5.45
N GLY A 391 1.15 -8.60 -6.25
CA GLY A 391 0.88 -9.70 -7.18
C GLY A 391 0.39 -9.27 -8.56
N SER A 392 0.40 -7.96 -8.86
CA SER A 392 0.10 -7.46 -10.20
C SER A 392 1.31 -7.63 -11.13
N PHE A 393 1.04 -7.81 -12.42
CA PHE A 393 2.08 -7.97 -13.43
C PHE A 393 2.29 -6.71 -14.28
N HIS A 394 3.54 -6.52 -14.66
CA HIS A 394 4.05 -5.43 -15.48
C HIS A 394 4.85 -6.01 -16.64
N GLU A 395 4.29 -5.94 -17.85
CA GLU A 395 5.00 -6.41 -19.04
C GLU A 395 6.05 -5.38 -19.47
N MET A 396 7.32 -5.79 -19.41
CA MET A 396 8.47 -4.95 -19.77
C MET A 396 8.76 -5.00 -21.27
N GLY A 397 8.17 -5.97 -21.99
CA GLY A 397 8.28 -6.15 -23.43
C GLY A 397 8.84 -7.51 -23.83
N THR A 398 8.93 -7.72 -25.14
CA THR A 398 9.50 -8.91 -25.78
C THR A 398 10.64 -8.47 -26.68
N TYR A 399 11.81 -9.08 -26.51
CA TYR A 399 13.05 -8.63 -27.14
C TYR A 399 13.74 -9.78 -27.88
N ASN A 400 14.33 -9.44 -29.03
CA ASN A 400 15.14 -10.39 -29.77
C ASN A 400 16.46 -10.65 -29.04
N ILE A 401 16.81 -11.92 -28.86
CA ILE A 401 18.12 -12.34 -28.41
C ILE A 401 19.07 -12.52 -29.59
N ILE A 402 20.35 -12.25 -29.34
CA ILE A 402 21.47 -12.48 -30.24
C ILE A 402 22.33 -13.54 -29.56
N PRO A 403 22.23 -14.82 -29.98
CA PRO A 403 23.13 -15.86 -29.52
C PRO A 403 24.55 -15.53 -29.98
N THR A 404 25.46 -15.40 -29.04
CA THR A 404 26.86 -15.01 -29.27
C THR A 404 27.77 -16.01 -28.56
N GLN A 405 28.91 -16.34 -29.16
CA GLN A 405 29.92 -17.17 -28.50
C GLN A 405 30.36 -16.52 -27.18
N MET A 406 30.31 -17.29 -26.09
CA MET A 406 30.69 -16.78 -24.77
C MET A 406 32.20 -16.52 -24.73
N VAL A 407 32.57 -15.28 -24.44
CA VAL A 407 33.96 -14.87 -24.22
C VAL A 407 34.50 -15.57 -22.97
N GLY A 408 35.62 -16.29 -23.13
CA GLY A 408 36.21 -17.13 -22.09
C GLY A 408 35.51 -18.47 -21.85
N GLY A 409 34.45 -18.78 -22.61
CA GLY A 409 33.78 -20.08 -22.59
C GLY A 409 34.38 -21.06 -23.59
N LYS A 410 34.04 -22.35 -23.46
CA LYS A 410 34.40 -23.36 -24.47
C LYS A 410 33.74 -23.04 -25.81
N THR A 411 34.38 -23.38 -26.92
CA THR A 411 33.80 -23.26 -28.27
C THR A 411 32.40 -23.89 -28.32
N GLY A 412 31.43 -23.17 -28.87
CA GLY A 412 30.02 -23.58 -28.93
C GLY A 412 29.20 -23.22 -27.68
N THR A 413 29.83 -22.74 -26.60
CA THR A 413 29.09 -22.22 -25.44
C THR A 413 28.52 -20.85 -25.77
N MET A 414 27.20 -20.73 -25.88
CA MET A 414 26.54 -19.49 -26.26
C MET A 414 26.08 -18.67 -25.05
N VAL A 415 26.10 -17.35 -25.21
CA VAL A 415 25.44 -16.38 -24.36
C VAL A 415 24.44 -15.59 -25.21
N ASN A 416 23.26 -15.31 -24.67
CA ASN A 416 22.27 -14.50 -25.36
C ASN A 416 22.41 -13.04 -24.93
N LEU A 417 22.68 -12.18 -25.91
CA LEU A 417 22.79 -10.75 -25.74
C LEU A 417 21.56 -10.05 -26.31
N ILE A 418 21.24 -8.88 -25.77
CA ILE A 418 20.15 -8.02 -26.21
C ILE A 418 20.72 -6.62 -26.41
N ASN A 419 20.43 -6.02 -27.56
CA ASN A 419 20.81 -4.64 -27.83
C ASN A 419 19.87 -3.70 -27.09
N PHE A 420 20.40 -2.90 -26.17
CA PHE A 420 19.62 -1.94 -25.40
C PHE A 420 18.85 -0.96 -26.28
N ASP A 421 19.31 -0.58 -27.47
CA ASP A 421 18.56 0.34 -28.36
C ASP A 421 17.18 -0.19 -28.74
N LYS A 422 17.00 -1.51 -28.68
CA LYS A 422 15.72 -2.16 -28.96
C LYS A 422 14.87 -2.37 -27.71
N VAL A 423 15.41 -2.05 -26.52
CA VAL A 423 14.72 -2.14 -25.24
C VAL A 423 13.92 -0.87 -24.99
N ASN A 424 12.67 -1.03 -24.51
CA ASN A 424 11.82 0.10 -24.16
C ASN A 424 12.48 0.97 -23.09
N LYS A 425 12.77 2.22 -23.46
CA LYS A 425 13.50 3.18 -22.61
C LYS A 425 12.65 3.79 -21.51
N THR A 426 11.34 3.76 -21.68
CA THR A 426 10.37 4.35 -20.75
C THR A 426 9.30 3.33 -20.40
N TYR A 427 8.78 3.41 -19.18
CA TYR A 427 7.65 2.64 -18.72
C TYR A 427 6.85 3.45 -17.70
N LYS A 428 5.52 3.32 -17.72
CA LYS A 428 4.64 3.90 -16.70
C LYS A 428 3.34 3.10 -16.59
N LYS A 429 3.05 2.59 -15.39
CA LYS A 429 1.78 1.95 -15.03
C LYS A 429 1.53 2.13 -13.53
N GLY A 430 0.57 2.99 -13.18
CA GLY A 430 0.31 3.36 -11.78
C GLY A 430 1.53 4.04 -11.16
N VAL A 431 1.99 3.54 -10.01
CA VAL A 431 3.19 4.03 -9.31
C VAL A 431 4.50 3.54 -9.93
N TYR A 432 4.44 2.48 -10.76
CA TYR A 432 5.60 1.87 -11.37
C TYR A 432 6.01 2.61 -12.63
N GLN A 433 7.25 3.08 -12.67
CA GLN A 433 7.78 3.81 -13.81
C GLN A 433 9.28 3.66 -13.92
N TYR A 434 9.82 3.83 -15.12
CA TYR A 434 11.23 4.14 -15.27
C TYR A 434 11.46 4.94 -16.55
N THR A 435 12.59 5.61 -16.60
CA THR A 435 13.20 6.09 -17.84
C THR A 435 14.70 5.90 -17.73
N PHE A 436 15.28 5.24 -18.73
CA PHE A 436 16.71 5.05 -18.81
C PHE A 436 17.25 5.27 -20.22
N ASN A 437 18.53 5.62 -20.32
CA ASN A 437 19.25 5.63 -21.58
C ASN A 437 20.55 4.83 -21.48
N VAL A 438 21.08 4.47 -22.65
CA VAL A 438 22.44 3.98 -22.81
C VAL A 438 23.09 4.85 -23.85
N ASP A 439 24.30 5.30 -23.57
CA ASP A 439 25.08 6.07 -24.52
C ASP A 439 26.48 5.49 -24.58
N SER A 440 26.60 4.42 -25.36
CA SER A 440 27.84 3.66 -25.52
C SER A 440 27.73 2.73 -26.72
N PRO A 441 28.84 2.46 -27.44
CA PRO A 441 28.91 1.31 -28.35
C PRO A 441 28.74 -0.02 -27.60
N ARG A 442 29.06 -0.05 -26.29
CA ARG A 442 28.90 -1.23 -25.43
C ARG A 442 27.46 -1.38 -24.94
N LYS A 443 26.50 -1.41 -25.86
CA LYS A 443 25.06 -1.41 -25.55
C LYS A 443 24.41 -2.79 -25.53
N TYR A 444 25.20 -3.85 -25.38
CA TYR A 444 24.72 -5.22 -25.36
C TYR A 444 24.73 -5.77 -23.94
N VAL A 445 23.58 -6.29 -23.52
CA VAL A 445 23.36 -6.82 -22.17
C VAL A 445 22.94 -8.28 -22.25
N ASN A 446 23.35 -9.08 -21.27
CA ASN A 446 22.91 -10.47 -21.17
C ASN A 446 21.42 -10.56 -20.84
N GLU A 447 20.73 -11.57 -21.37
CA GLU A 447 19.30 -11.84 -21.11
C GLU A 447 18.91 -11.82 -19.62
N LYS A 448 19.67 -12.48 -18.74
CA LYS A 448 19.41 -12.51 -17.29
C LYS A 448 19.65 -11.14 -16.68
N THR A 449 20.66 -10.45 -17.19
CA THR A 449 21.10 -9.16 -16.70
C THR A 449 20.06 -8.08 -17.01
N LEU A 450 19.42 -8.15 -18.18
CA LEU A 450 18.27 -7.30 -18.52
C LEU A 450 17.10 -7.51 -17.55
N ALA A 451 16.79 -8.76 -17.18
CA ALA A 451 15.76 -9.07 -16.18
C ALA A 451 16.06 -8.41 -14.82
N SER A 452 17.31 -8.50 -14.37
CA SER A 452 17.78 -7.86 -13.13
C SER A 452 17.68 -6.33 -13.18
N LEU A 453 17.99 -5.72 -14.33
CA LEU A 453 17.84 -4.28 -14.53
C LEU A 453 16.39 -3.83 -14.44
N PHE A 454 15.45 -4.53 -15.09
CA PHE A 454 14.03 -4.19 -14.97
C PHE A 454 13.53 -4.24 -13.53
N GLY A 455 13.92 -5.29 -12.79
CA GLY A 455 13.59 -5.41 -11.37
C GLY A 455 14.13 -4.23 -10.55
N ALA A 456 15.41 -3.89 -10.73
CA ALA A 456 16.02 -2.78 -10.02
C ALA A 456 15.39 -1.43 -10.37
N MET A 457 15.09 -1.18 -11.65
CA MET A 457 14.47 0.08 -12.11
C MET A 457 13.06 0.26 -11.52
N LEU A 458 12.25 -0.81 -11.48
CA LEU A 458 10.90 -0.76 -10.90
C LEU A 458 10.88 -0.74 -9.36
N GLU A 459 11.94 -1.19 -8.69
CA GLU A 459 12.06 -1.01 -7.23
C GLU A 459 12.20 0.48 -6.87
N VAL A 460 12.95 1.25 -7.67
CA VAL A 460 13.28 2.66 -7.34
C VAL A 460 12.36 3.68 -8.00
N ASN A 461 11.75 3.34 -9.14
CA ASN A 461 10.82 4.18 -9.89
C ASN A 461 11.39 5.53 -10.38
N TYR A 462 12.62 5.52 -10.91
CA TYR A 462 13.36 6.71 -11.36
C TYR A 462 13.32 6.91 -12.88
N ASN A 463 13.33 8.16 -13.32
CA ASN A 463 13.18 8.55 -14.73
C ASN A 463 14.44 9.19 -15.35
N ASP A 464 15.58 9.01 -14.71
CA ASP A 464 16.85 9.70 -14.96
C ASP A 464 18.04 8.74 -14.76
N ILE A 465 17.87 7.47 -15.12
CA ILE A 465 18.93 6.44 -15.02
C ILE A 465 19.75 6.44 -16.31
N SER A 466 21.05 6.75 -16.21
CA SER A 466 21.94 6.79 -17.38
C SER A 466 23.03 5.72 -17.33
N CYS A 467 23.20 4.99 -18.43
CA CYS A 467 24.13 3.87 -18.56
C CYS A 467 25.28 4.19 -19.52
N ASN A 468 26.52 3.92 -19.09
CA ASN A 468 27.75 4.06 -19.89
C ASN A 468 28.13 2.77 -20.63
N GLY A 469 27.31 1.72 -20.52
CA GLY A 469 27.44 0.47 -21.28
C GLY A 469 27.78 -0.77 -20.45
N PHE A 470 27.71 -1.90 -21.13
CA PHE A 470 27.99 -3.27 -20.70
C PHE A 470 29.01 -3.88 -21.68
N SER A 471 28.59 -4.69 -22.66
CA SER A 471 29.47 -5.30 -23.65
C SER A 471 29.21 -4.82 -25.08
N HIS A 472 30.16 -5.14 -25.97
CA HIS A 472 29.98 -5.11 -27.42
C HIS A 472 29.07 -6.27 -27.88
N SER A 473 28.69 -6.26 -29.16
CA SER A 473 27.81 -7.25 -29.78
C SER A 473 28.36 -8.68 -29.77
N ASP A 474 29.69 -8.80 -29.75
CA ASP A 474 30.44 -10.06 -29.67
C ASP A 474 30.67 -10.53 -28.22
N GLY A 475 30.12 -9.81 -27.23
CA GLY A 475 30.31 -10.10 -25.81
C GLY A 475 31.66 -9.64 -25.25
N SER A 476 32.57 -9.12 -26.07
CA SER A 476 33.80 -8.48 -25.59
C SER A 476 33.49 -7.13 -24.93
N SER A 477 34.44 -6.56 -24.19
CA SER A 477 34.19 -5.34 -23.42
C SER A 477 35.29 -4.29 -23.43
N ARG A 478 36.34 -4.46 -24.24
CA ARG A 478 37.49 -3.53 -24.24
C ARG A 478 37.02 -2.07 -24.41
N PRO A 479 37.59 -1.12 -23.64
CA PRO A 479 38.76 -1.28 -22.76
C PRO A 479 38.47 -1.94 -21.40
N SER A 480 37.20 -2.11 -21.01
CA SER A 480 36.85 -2.84 -19.78
C SER A 480 37.19 -4.32 -19.89
N VAL A 481 37.71 -4.89 -18.81
CA VAL A 481 38.03 -6.32 -18.71
C VAL A 481 36.96 -7.14 -17.98
N SER A 482 35.97 -6.49 -17.35
CA SER A 482 34.99 -7.14 -16.48
C SER A 482 33.56 -7.15 -17.02
N HIS A 483 33.25 -6.33 -18.03
CA HIS A 483 31.90 -6.27 -18.62
C HIS A 483 31.61 -7.36 -19.66
N ILE A 484 32.50 -8.35 -19.74
CA ILE A 484 32.39 -9.47 -20.67
C ILE A 484 31.02 -10.15 -20.59
N ASN A 485 30.55 -10.60 -21.74
CA ASN A 485 29.28 -11.30 -21.94
C ASN A 485 28.06 -10.51 -21.43
N GLY A 486 28.16 -9.19 -21.26
CA GLY A 486 27.05 -8.31 -20.90
C GLY A 486 26.51 -8.53 -19.47
N LYS A 487 27.32 -9.07 -18.54
CA LYS A 487 26.91 -9.35 -17.15
C LYS A 487 27.08 -8.15 -16.20
N ASN A 488 28.08 -7.33 -16.48
CA ASN A 488 28.47 -6.16 -15.68
C ASN A 488 28.47 -4.93 -16.58
N GLY A 489 28.22 -3.77 -16.00
CA GLY A 489 28.10 -2.51 -16.73
C GLY A 489 28.38 -1.31 -15.84
N ASP A 490 28.43 -0.14 -16.46
CA ASP A 490 28.67 1.13 -15.78
C ASP A 490 27.43 2.01 -15.85
N PHE A 491 27.05 2.62 -14.72
CA PHE A 491 26.00 3.63 -14.64
C PHE A 491 26.60 4.98 -14.26
N LYS A 492 26.07 6.06 -14.83
CA LYS A 492 26.39 7.41 -14.39
C LYS A 492 25.79 7.62 -12.99
N TYR A 493 26.50 8.33 -12.11
CA TYR A 493 25.97 8.66 -10.79
C TYR A 493 24.72 9.53 -10.88
N LEU A 494 23.74 9.27 -10.01
CA LEU A 494 22.51 10.03 -9.92
C LEU A 494 22.76 11.44 -9.39
N ARG A 495 22.13 12.42 -10.03
CA ARG A 495 22.30 13.84 -9.75
C ARG A 495 21.10 14.40 -9.01
N LYS A 496 21.31 15.43 -8.19
CA LYS A 496 20.22 16.15 -7.49
C LYS A 496 19.28 16.88 -8.43
N ASP A 497 19.79 17.33 -9.59
CA ASP A 497 19.00 17.97 -10.65
C ASP A 497 18.13 16.98 -11.43
N LYS A 498 18.29 15.68 -11.20
CA LYS A 498 17.53 14.57 -11.81
C LYS A 498 17.51 14.60 -13.34
N ARG A 499 18.60 15.10 -13.95
CA ARG A 499 18.74 15.12 -15.40
C ARG A 499 19.16 13.75 -15.93
N LEU A 500 18.44 13.27 -16.95
CA LEU A 500 18.86 12.13 -17.75
C LEU A 500 20.02 12.57 -18.66
N MET A 501 21.22 12.06 -18.39
CA MET A 501 22.43 12.52 -19.07
C MET A 501 22.74 11.68 -20.31
N PHE A 502 23.17 12.31 -21.39
CA PHE A 502 23.56 11.70 -22.65
C PHE A 502 24.82 12.39 -23.18
N GLY A 503 25.73 11.66 -23.79
CA GLY A 503 27.02 12.10 -24.31
C GLY A 503 28.20 11.51 -23.53
N ASP A 504 29.31 11.30 -24.23
CA ASP A 504 30.62 11.12 -23.61
C ASP A 504 30.97 12.34 -22.73
N GLY A 505 31.68 12.11 -21.62
CA GLY A 505 32.06 13.18 -20.69
C GLY A 505 30.93 13.76 -19.82
N THR A 506 29.67 13.35 -20.01
CA THR A 506 28.54 13.88 -19.21
C THR A 506 28.34 13.22 -17.85
N SER A 507 29.20 12.25 -17.53
CA SER A 507 29.21 11.56 -16.25
C SER A 507 29.56 12.52 -15.10
N LEU A 508 28.79 12.48 -14.00
CA LEU A 508 29.09 13.30 -12.83
C LEU A 508 30.38 12.81 -12.15
N ASP A 509 31.42 13.65 -12.16
CA ASP A 509 32.58 13.46 -11.30
C ASP A 509 32.27 13.89 -9.86
N ILE A 510 32.07 12.92 -8.97
CA ILE A 510 31.72 13.17 -7.56
C ILE A 510 32.93 13.55 -6.71
N SER A 511 34.16 13.43 -7.22
CA SER A 511 35.36 13.92 -6.55
C SER A 511 35.51 15.43 -6.73
N ALA A 512 35.21 15.94 -7.94
CA ALA A 512 35.22 17.36 -8.24
C ALA A 512 33.93 18.07 -7.80
N ASN A 513 32.77 17.40 -7.93
CA ASN A 513 31.45 18.00 -7.69
C ASN A 513 30.61 17.17 -6.68
N PRO A 514 31.09 16.91 -5.46
CA PRO A 514 30.39 16.07 -4.48
C PRO A 514 29.01 16.61 -4.10
N GLY A 515 28.79 17.93 -4.19
CA GLY A 515 27.52 18.57 -3.89
C GLY A 515 26.37 18.20 -4.84
N MET A 516 26.69 17.73 -6.05
CA MET A 516 25.72 17.38 -7.09
C MET A 516 25.20 15.94 -6.99
N LEU A 517 25.89 15.06 -6.29
CA LEU A 517 25.49 13.67 -6.08
C LEU A 517 24.20 13.61 -5.26
N ASP A 518 23.18 12.91 -5.76
CA ASP A 518 22.01 12.54 -4.96
C ASP A 518 22.27 11.21 -4.25
N ASP A 519 23.00 11.28 -3.13
CA ASP A 519 23.46 10.13 -2.36
C ASP A 519 22.31 9.29 -1.81
N VAL A 520 21.19 9.92 -1.45
CA VAL A 520 19.99 9.24 -0.95
C VAL A 520 19.38 8.36 -2.05
N ARG A 521 19.21 8.89 -3.25
CA ARG A 521 18.69 8.11 -4.38
C ARG A 521 19.70 7.11 -4.89
N GLN A 522 20.98 7.47 -4.93
CA GLN A 522 22.05 6.58 -5.34
C GLN A 522 22.13 5.35 -4.44
N ASN A 523 22.01 5.51 -3.11
CA ASN A 523 22.00 4.38 -2.19
C ASN A 523 20.80 3.45 -2.40
N LYS A 524 19.60 3.99 -2.68
CA LYS A 524 18.43 3.19 -3.05
C LYS A 524 18.65 2.42 -4.36
N TRP A 525 19.24 3.07 -5.35
CA TRP A 525 19.60 2.45 -6.63
C TRP A 525 20.62 1.32 -6.44
N ASN A 526 21.70 1.55 -5.69
CA ASN A 526 22.70 0.52 -5.38
C ASN A 526 22.08 -0.68 -4.66
N SER A 527 21.20 -0.44 -3.67
CA SER A 527 20.54 -1.53 -2.94
C SER A 527 19.54 -2.30 -3.81
N ALA A 528 18.86 -1.64 -4.74
CA ALA A 528 18.02 -2.32 -5.74
C ALA A 528 18.87 -3.21 -6.68
N LEU A 529 19.97 -2.68 -7.21
CA LEU A 529 20.92 -3.46 -8.01
C LEU A 529 21.46 -4.68 -7.22
N TYR A 530 21.81 -4.49 -5.95
CA TYR A 530 22.28 -5.58 -5.09
C TYR A 530 21.24 -6.68 -4.91
N LYS A 531 19.99 -6.27 -4.65
CA LYS A 531 18.84 -7.17 -4.51
C LYS A 531 18.68 -8.06 -5.75
N PHE A 532 18.75 -7.46 -6.95
CA PHE A 532 18.49 -8.16 -8.20
C PHE A 532 19.71 -8.87 -8.81
N GLY A 533 20.93 -8.66 -8.32
CA GLY A 533 22.01 -9.60 -8.62
C GLY A 533 23.44 -9.13 -8.44
N TRP A 534 23.74 -7.83 -8.46
CA TRP A 534 25.14 -7.37 -8.37
C TRP A 534 25.59 -7.28 -6.92
N LYS A 535 26.33 -8.28 -6.45
CA LYS A 535 26.68 -8.42 -5.02
C LYS A 535 27.82 -7.50 -4.56
N SER A 536 28.35 -6.67 -5.45
CA SER A 536 29.30 -5.63 -5.12
C SER A 536 29.32 -4.57 -6.22
N MET A 537 29.73 -3.35 -5.88
CA MET A 537 29.96 -2.28 -6.86
C MET A 537 31.30 -1.61 -6.60
N LEU A 538 31.92 -1.11 -7.67
CA LEU A 538 33.07 -0.22 -7.59
C LEU A 538 32.60 1.21 -7.80
N GLY A 539 33.19 2.13 -7.03
CA GLY A 539 32.81 3.52 -7.05
C GLY A 539 33.78 4.37 -6.25
N TRP A 540 33.32 5.57 -5.90
CA TRP A 540 34.12 6.55 -5.17
C TRP A 540 33.36 7.10 -3.97
N SER A 541 34.09 7.43 -2.92
CA SER A 541 33.59 8.11 -1.74
C SER A 541 33.27 9.56 -2.06
N TYR A 542 32.38 10.15 -1.30
CA TYR A 542 32.05 11.58 -1.39
C TYR A 542 32.20 12.24 -0.02
N LYS A 543 32.41 13.56 0.00
CA LYS A 543 32.46 14.35 1.24
C LYS A 543 31.14 15.05 1.50
N ARG A 544 30.62 14.93 2.72
CA ARG A 544 29.44 15.66 3.19
C ARG A 544 29.76 16.24 4.57
N ASN A 545 29.62 17.56 4.72
CA ASN A 545 29.95 18.28 5.96
C ASN A 545 31.37 17.95 6.49
N GLY A 546 32.35 17.87 5.60
CA GLY A 546 33.74 17.52 5.94
C GLY A 546 34.02 16.04 6.22
N LYS A 547 32.99 15.18 6.31
CA LYS A 547 33.14 13.73 6.54
C LYS A 547 33.11 12.95 5.24
N VAL A 548 33.91 11.89 5.15
CA VAL A 548 33.95 10.95 4.02
C VAL A 548 32.85 9.91 4.20
N HIS A 549 32.08 9.67 3.14
CA HIS A 549 31.01 8.68 3.10
C HIS A 549 31.18 7.75 1.90
N TYR A 550 30.73 6.50 2.06
CA TYR A 550 30.66 5.50 1.01
C TYR A 550 29.20 5.26 0.61
N LEU A 551 28.98 5.03 -0.68
CA LEU A 551 27.68 4.57 -1.17
C LEU A 551 27.44 3.11 -0.78
N ASN A 552 26.18 2.70 -0.67
CA ASN A 552 25.81 1.34 -0.31
C ASN A 552 26.45 0.32 -1.26
N HIS A 553 26.91 -0.81 -0.69
CA HIS A 553 27.52 -1.94 -1.40
C HIS A 553 28.85 -1.63 -2.13
N LEU A 554 29.49 -0.50 -1.81
CA LEU A 554 30.88 -0.21 -2.18
C LEU A 554 31.81 -0.64 -1.03
N PRO A 555 32.68 -1.64 -1.23
CA PRO A 555 33.58 -2.10 -0.17
C PRO A 555 34.70 -1.11 0.13
N LYS A 556 35.15 -0.35 -0.88
CA LYS A 556 36.21 0.66 -0.79
C LYS A 556 36.18 1.60 -1.99
N ASN A 557 37.01 2.64 -1.95
CA ASN A 557 37.30 3.46 -3.13
C ASN A 557 38.02 2.63 -4.17
N THR A 558 37.59 2.77 -5.42
CA THR A 558 38.23 2.13 -6.55
C THR A 558 38.76 3.19 -7.51
N LYS A 559 40.07 3.12 -7.80
CA LYS A 559 40.75 4.04 -8.72
C LYS A 559 39.96 4.19 -10.03
N ASN A 560 39.85 5.42 -10.53
CA ASN A 560 39.13 5.78 -11.77
C ASN A 560 37.60 5.59 -11.75
N HIS A 561 36.97 5.37 -10.59
CA HIS A 561 35.50 5.23 -10.48
C HIS A 561 34.81 6.46 -9.85
N HIS A 562 35.46 7.62 -9.91
CA HIS A 562 34.93 8.90 -9.42
C HIS A 562 33.83 9.48 -10.32
N HIS A 563 33.65 8.96 -11.53
CA HIS A 563 32.63 9.45 -12.46
C HIS A 563 31.56 8.40 -12.83
N HIS A 564 31.63 7.18 -12.33
CA HIS A 564 30.63 6.15 -12.63
C HIS A 564 30.55 5.10 -11.52
N LEU A 565 29.40 4.45 -11.43
CA LEU A 565 29.18 3.25 -10.64
C LEU A 565 29.39 2.03 -11.53
N HIS A 566 30.34 1.17 -11.18
CA HIS A 566 30.59 -0.07 -11.87
C HIS A 566 29.93 -1.24 -11.15
N LEU A 567 29.14 -2.01 -11.87
CA LEU A 567 28.47 -3.19 -11.31
C LEU A 567 29.39 -4.41 -11.38
N GLN A 568 29.45 -5.22 -10.33
CA GLN A 568 30.24 -6.45 -10.33
C GLN A 568 29.64 -7.55 -9.44
N GLY A 569 30.26 -8.73 -9.46
CA GLY A 569 29.80 -9.86 -8.66
C GLY A 569 28.38 -10.29 -9.00
N TYR A 570 28.04 -10.31 -10.29
CA TYR A 570 26.70 -10.65 -10.76
C TYR A 570 26.32 -12.09 -10.41
N ASN A 571 25.41 -12.23 -9.46
CA ASN A 571 24.87 -13.48 -8.93
C ASN A 571 23.40 -13.28 -8.49
N PRO A 572 22.44 -13.27 -9.44
CA PRO A 572 21.02 -13.09 -9.14
C PRO A 572 20.43 -14.32 -8.42
N ASN A 573 19.35 -14.11 -7.67
CA ASN A 573 18.50 -15.20 -7.21
C ASN A 573 17.70 -15.75 -8.41
N TYR A 574 18.32 -16.63 -9.18
CA TYR A 574 17.83 -17.08 -10.47
C TYR A 574 17.48 -18.57 -10.46
N LYS A 575 16.35 -18.91 -11.08
CA LYS A 575 15.94 -20.29 -11.36
C LYS A 575 15.51 -20.44 -12.81
N GLU A 576 15.89 -21.55 -13.44
CA GLU A 576 15.35 -21.95 -14.74
C GLU A 576 14.30 -23.03 -14.54
N ILE A 577 13.17 -22.89 -15.24
CA ILE A 577 12.02 -23.78 -15.19
C ILE A 577 11.70 -24.18 -16.62
N LYS A 578 11.82 -25.48 -16.88
CA LYS A 578 11.43 -26.09 -18.16
C LYS A 578 10.09 -26.77 -17.94
N GLU A 579 9.12 -26.45 -18.78
CA GLU A 579 7.77 -27.01 -18.69
C GLU A 579 7.72 -28.49 -19.01
#